data_AF-A0A3E0AFT8-F1
#
_entry.id   AF-A0A3E0AFT8-F1
#
_cell.length_a   1.000
_cell.length_b   1.000
_cell.length_c   1.000
_cell.angle_alpha   90.00
_cell.angle_beta   90.00
_cell.angle_gamma   90.00
#
_symmetry.space_group_name_H-M   'P 1'
#
loop_
_entity.id
_entity.type
_entity.pdbx_description
1 polymer ?
#
loop_
_entity_poly.entity_id
_entity_poly.type
_entity_poly.pdbx_seq_one_letter_code
_entity_poly.pdbx_strand_id
1 'polypeptide(L)'
;MNKRALGIIGGIISLIIGGTVYNISQEDVANKFSEETGMSQKEAEQYVENIPDDELVSFDELGSDLIEDGQDILSLSSEVDCVTYYYEWETESLTCTEGKSQFRKFGDSEIALGKAYKELSSESASTEDIYSAIRLIDEVNENYDLEIIKKLMDNSDIDEAVKTNLYNKALLRAVLESD
;
A
#
# COMPACT_ATOMS: atom_id res chain seq x y z
N MET A 1 -20.55 -1.38 6.55
CA MET A 1 -19.13 -1.24 6.20
C MET A 1 -18.39 -2.31 6.99
N ASN A 2 -17.85 -3.32 6.29
CA ASN A 2 -17.09 -4.40 6.92
C ASN A 2 -15.62 -3.97 6.94
N LYS A 3 -15.05 -3.62 8.11
CA LYS A 3 -13.62 -3.29 8.24
C LYS A 3 -12.74 -4.49 7.84
N ARG A 4 -11.53 -4.25 7.31
CA ARG A 4 -10.61 -5.37 6.97
C ARG A 4 -10.18 -6.09 8.23
N ALA A 5 -9.91 -5.36 9.30
CA ALA A 5 -9.72 -5.89 10.63
C ALA A 5 -10.99 -5.66 11.48
N LEU A 6 -11.62 -6.74 11.93
CA LEU A 6 -12.77 -6.71 12.83
C LEU A 6 -12.33 -6.54 14.30
N GLY A 7 -11.59 -5.46 14.57
CA GLY A 7 -11.13 -5.08 15.91
C GLY A 7 -10.03 -5.96 16.49
N ILE A 8 -9.17 -5.35 17.33
CA ILE A 8 -8.21 -6.07 18.16
C ILE A 8 -8.95 -6.53 19.42
N ILE A 9 -9.42 -7.78 19.47
CA ILE A 9 -10.02 -8.35 20.68
C ILE A 9 -9.01 -9.31 21.31
N GLY A 10 -8.34 -8.85 22.37
CA GLY A 10 -7.39 -9.69 23.13
C GLY A 10 -6.11 -10.05 22.38
N GLY A 11 -5.64 -9.21 21.46
CA GLY A 11 -4.43 -9.46 20.66
C GLY A 11 -4.67 -10.34 19.43
N ILE A 12 -5.92 -10.55 19.01
CA ILE A 12 -6.28 -11.24 17.77
C ILE A 12 -6.84 -10.22 16.79
N ILE A 13 -6.38 -10.31 15.53
CA ILE A 13 -6.87 -9.55 14.39
C ILE A 13 -7.69 -10.51 13.51
N SER A 14 -8.96 -10.20 13.28
CA SER A 14 -9.82 -10.94 12.34
C SER A 14 -9.80 -10.26 10.97
N LEU A 15 -9.22 -10.92 9.97
CA LEU A 15 -9.12 -10.46 8.59
C LEU A 15 -10.09 -11.24 7.68
N ILE A 16 -10.84 -10.55 6.84
CA ILE A 16 -11.75 -11.17 5.86
C ILE A 16 -11.13 -11.12 4.47
N ILE A 17 -10.88 -12.29 3.86
CA ILE A 17 -10.41 -12.46 2.48
C ILE A 17 -11.24 -13.57 1.84
N GLY A 18 -11.80 -13.38 0.64
CA GLY A 18 -12.50 -14.49 -0.02
C GLY A 18 -13.82 -14.90 0.63
N GLY A 19 -14.37 -14.08 1.54
CA GLY A 19 -15.43 -14.50 2.47
C GLY A 19 -14.96 -15.45 3.58
N THR A 20 -13.68 -15.79 3.63
CA THR A 20 -13.04 -16.56 4.70
C THR A 20 -12.56 -15.62 5.80
N VAL A 21 -12.77 -16.00 7.06
CA VAL A 21 -12.31 -15.26 8.24
C VAL A 21 -11.01 -15.89 8.73
N TYR A 22 -9.92 -15.13 8.64
CA TYR A 22 -8.62 -15.48 9.19
C TYR A 22 -8.46 -14.81 10.56
N ASN A 23 -8.04 -15.57 11.57
CA ASN A 23 -7.73 -15.03 12.88
C ASN A 23 -6.22 -15.14 13.07
N ILE A 24 -5.54 -14.01 12.99
CA ILE A 24 -4.09 -13.91 13.13
C ILE A 24 -3.77 -13.20 14.44
N SER A 25 -2.66 -13.56 15.08
CA SER A 25 -2.26 -12.86 16.30
C SER A 25 -1.61 -11.53 15.94
N GLN A 26 -1.79 -10.53 16.80
CA GLN A 26 -1.13 -9.24 16.67
C GLN A 26 0.38 -9.37 16.81
N GLU A 27 0.85 -10.35 17.60
CA GLU A 27 2.28 -10.68 17.73
C GLU A 27 2.85 -11.16 16.39
N ASP A 28 2.14 -12.03 15.65
CA ASP A 28 2.58 -12.47 14.33
C ASP A 28 2.66 -11.30 13.35
N VAL A 29 1.66 -10.42 13.35
CA VAL A 29 1.67 -9.22 12.50
C VAL A 29 2.82 -8.29 12.87
N ALA A 30 3.09 -8.06 14.16
CA ALA A 30 4.21 -7.24 14.62
C ALA A 30 5.56 -7.87 14.25
N ASN A 31 5.71 -9.20 14.38
CA ASN A 31 6.90 -9.93 13.96
C ASN A 31 7.16 -9.74 12.46
N LYS A 32 6.13 -9.93 11.62
CA LYS A 32 6.25 -9.71 10.17
C LYS A 32 6.50 -8.26 9.82
N PHE A 33 5.85 -7.33 10.50
CA PHE A 33 6.07 -5.91 10.28
C PHE A 33 7.51 -5.49 10.66
N SER A 34 8.06 -6.03 11.75
CA SER A 34 9.47 -5.86 12.14
C SER A 34 10.42 -6.42 11.08
N GLU A 35 10.15 -7.61 10.53
CA GLU A 35 10.94 -8.22 9.44
C GLU A 35 10.96 -7.33 8.19
N GLU A 36 9.82 -6.76 7.81
CA GLU A 36 9.66 -5.95 6.59
C GLU A 36 10.28 -4.55 6.73
N THR A 37 10.16 -3.94 7.90
CA THR A 37 10.63 -2.55 8.15
C THR A 37 12.07 -2.48 8.66
N GLY A 38 12.59 -3.57 9.23
CA GLY A 38 13.85 -3.58 9.96
C GLY A 38 13.78 -2.88 11.33
N MET A 39 12.59 -2.48 11.79
CA MET A 39 12.38 -1.93 13.13
C MET A 39 12.65 -2.98 14.20
N SER A 40 12.92 -2.53 15.43
CA SER A 40 12.93 -3.45 16.57
C SER A 40 11.51 -3.99 16.84
N GLN A 41 11.43 -5.19 17.40
CA GLN A 41 10.16 -5.82 17.74
C GLN A 41 9.25 -4.91 18.58
N LYS A 42 9.82 -4.20 19.56
CA LYS A 42 9.07 -3.28 20.42
C LYS A 42 8.49 -2.10 19.65
N GLU A 43 9.23 -1.56 18.67
CA GLU A 43 8.74 -0.46 17.83
C GLU A 43 7.63 -0.95 16.89
N ALA A 44 7.78 -2.16 16.33
CA ALA A 44 6.77 -2.77 15.48
C ALA A 44 5.46 -3.06 16.26
N GLU A 45 5.56 -3.62 17.47
CA GLU A 45 4.41 -3.81 18.37
C GLU A 45 3.71 -2.49 18.66
N GLN A 46 4.47 -1.44 19.02
CA GLN A 46 3.91 -0.12 19.27
C GLN A 46 3.24 0.47 18.03
N TYR A 47 3.80 0.29 16.84
CA TYR A 47 3.16 0.76 15.61
C TYR A 47 1.82 0.02 15.41
N VAL A 48 1.84 -1.31 15.40
CA VAL A 48 0.65 -2.14 15.17
C VAL A 48 -0.45 -1.90 16.21
N GLU A 49 -0.08 -1.66 17.48
CA GLU A 49 -1.02 -1.32 18.56
C GLU A 49 -1.70 0.05 18.39
N ASN A 50 -1.03 1.00 17.73
CA ASN A 50 -1.48 2.38 17.62
C ASN A 50 -2.10 2.73 16.26
N ILE A 51 -2.28 1.75 15.36
CA ILE A 51 -2.99 1.97 14.10
C ILE A 51 -4.42 2.40 14.42
N PRO A 52 -4.85 3.57 13.93
CA PRO A 52 -6.15 4.10 14.28
C PRO A 52 -7.26 3.33 13.54
N ASP A 53 -8.43 3.31 14.17
CA ASP A 53 -9.57 2.48 13.76
C ASP A 53 -10.10 2.81 12.35
N ASP A 54 -9.90 4.04 11.89
CA ASP A 54 -10.24 4.57 10.58
C ASP A 54 -9.20 4.22 9.50
N GLU A 55 -8.02 3.71 9.87
CA GLU A 55 -7.06 3.13 8.92
C GLU A 55 -7.31 1.63 8.70
N LEU A 56 -8.16 0.99 9.52
CA LEU A 56 -8.55 -0.42 9.41
C LEU A 56 -9.70 -0.66 8.40
N VAL A 57 -9.84 0.23 7.41
CA VAL A 57 -10.84 0.14 6.33
C VAL A 57 -10.77 -1.17 5.56
N SER A 58 -11.88 -1.55 4.93
CA SER A 58 -11.98 -2.78 4.13
C SER A 58 -10.96 -2.81 2.97
N PHE A 59 -10.60 -4.00 2.48
CA PHE A 59 -9.79 -4.10 1.25
C PHE A 59 -10.52 -3.53 0.02
N ASP A 60 -11.86 -3.53 0.01
CA ASP A 60 -12.64 -2.93 -1.08
C ASP A 60 -12.56 -1.39 -1.07
N GLU A 61 -12.55 -0.81 0.12
CA GLU A 61 -12.39 0.63 0.36
C GLU A 61 -10.96 1.06 0.04
N LEU A 62 -9.96 0.42 0.67
CA LEU A 62 -8.54 0.65 0.37
C LEU A 62 -8.25 0.49 -1.12
N GLY A 63 -8.81 -0.55 -1.75
CA GLY A 63 -8.63 -0.79 -3.17
C GLY A 63 -9.31 0.24 -4.07
N SER A 64 -10.40 0.87 -3.61
CA SER A 64 -11.06 1.95 -4.34
C SER A 64 -10.27 3.26 -4.25
N ASP A 65 -9.77 3.58 -3.06
CA ASP A 65 -8.96 4.78 -2.82
C ASP A 65 -7.69 4.77 -3.69
N LEU A 66 -6.94 3.66 -3.71
CA LEU A 66 -5.72 3.55 -4.53
C LEU A 66 -6.02 3.62 -6.05
N ILE A 67 -7.19 3.13 -6.48
CA ILE A 67 -7.60 3.27 -7.89
C ILE A 67 -7.90 4.73 -8.21
N GLU A 68 -8.56 5.46 -7.31
CA GLU A 68 -8.86 6.89 -7.47
C GLU A 68 -7.56 7.70 -7.49
N ASP A 69 -6.69 7.53 -6.50
CA ASP A 69 -5.39 8.20 -6.41
C ASP A 69 -4.53 7.94 -7.65
N GLY A 70 -4.47 6.68 -8.08
CA GLY A 70 -3.74 6.31 -9.30
C GLY A 70 -4.33 6.94 -10.56
N GLN A 71 -5.65 7.06 -10.67
CA GLN A 71 -6.31 7.76 -11.78
C GLN A 71 -6.01 9.26 -11.78
N ASP A 72 -6.00 9.88 -10.61
CA ASP A 72 -5.63 11.29 -10.45
C ASP A 72 -4.18 11.55 -10.88
N ILE A 73 -3.24 10.67 -10.47
CA ILE A 73 -1.85 10.72 -10.91
C ILE A 73 -1.74 10.59 -12.44
N LEU A 74 -2.49 9.67 -13.04
CA LEU A 74 -2.50 9.49 -14.50
C LEU A 74 -3.12 10.69 -15.22
N SER A 75 -4.15 11.30 -14.64
CA SER A 75 -4.77 12.53 -15.16
C SER A 75 -3.77 13.68 -15.17
N LEU A 76 -3.09 13.92 -14.04
CA LEU A 76 -2.02 14.91 -13.91
C LEU A 76 -0.92 14.65 -14.93
N SER A 77 -0.45 13.42 -15.06
CA SER A 77 0.56 13.04 -16.07
C SER A 77 0.12 13.36 -17.50
N SER A 78 -1.17 13.17 -17.82
CA SER A 78 -1.70 13.44 -19.14
C SER A 78 -1.65 14.93 -19.51
N GLU A 79 -1.85 15.81 -18.51
CA GLU A 79 -1.84 17.27 -18.63
C GLU A 79 -0.43 17.88 -18.70
N VAL A 80 0.61 17.13 -18.30
CA VAL A 80 2.01 17.57 -18.42
C VAL A 80 2.38 17.78 -19.90
N ASP A 81 2.73 19.01 -20.25
CA ASP A 81 3.17 19.44 -21.60
C ASP A 81 4.65 19.82 -21.58
N CYS A 82 5.48 18.84 -21.95
CA CYS A 82 6.93 18.97 -22.04
C CYS A 82 7.44 19.76 -23.26
N VAL A 83 6.55 20.26 -24.12
CA VAL A 83 6.92 21.10 -25.27
C VAL A 83 6.78 22.58 -24.91
N THR A 84 5.70 22.93 -24.20
CA THR A 84 5.37 24.32 -23.91
C THR A 84 5.94 24.80 -22.58
N TYR A 85 6.03 23.93 -21.58
CA TYR A 85 6.37 24.32 -20.21
C TYR A 85 7.64 23.66 -19.71
N TYR A 86 8.30 24.38 -18.81
CA TYR A 86 9.32 23.86 -17.91
C TYR A 86 8.72 23.79 -16.51
N TYR A 87 8.85 22.65 -15.85
CA TYR A 87 8.27 22.39 -14.54
C TYR A 87 9.31 22.52 -13.43
N GLU A 88 8.88 23.00 -12.26
CA GLU A 88 9.77 23.25 -11.11
C GLU A 88 10.41 21.97 -10.53
N TRP A 89 9.79 20.82 -10.76
CA TRP A 89 10.31 19.53 -10.34
C TRP A 89 11.40 18.99 -11.26
N GLU A 90 11.63 19.58 -12.44
CA GLU A 90 12.69 19.16 -13.35
C GLU A 90 14.08 19.42 -12.75
N THR A 91 15.01 18.49 -12.95
CA THR A 91 16.39 18.56 -12.48
C THR A 91 17.37 18.21 -13.60
N GLU A 92 18.67 18.21 -13.31
CA GLU A 92 19.69 17.71 -14.26
C GLU A 92 19.51 16.20 -14.56
N SER A 93 18.92 15.43 -13.63
CA SER A 93 18.67 13.99 -13.76
C SER A 93 17.22 13.61 -14.05
N LEU A 94 16.29 14.57 -13.97
CA LEU A 94 14.86 14.37 -14.17
C LEU A 94 14.32 15.38 -15.18
N THR A 95 14.30 14.98 -16.45
CA THR A 95 13.66 15.76 -17.51
C THR A 95 12.14 15.69 -17.42
N CYS A 96 11.44 16.64 -18.08
CA CYS A 96 9.98 16.59 -18.15
C CYS A 96 9.42 15.23 -18.63
N THR A 97 10.04 14.64 -19.65
CA THR A 97 9.57 13.35 -20.20
C THR A 97 9.79 12.20 -19.22
N GLU A 98 10.90 12.21 -18.48
CA GLU A 98 11.18 11.21 -17.45
C GLU A 98 10.22 11.35 -16.27
N GLY A 99 10.00 12.57 -15.76
CA GLY A 99 9.02 12.80 -14.69
C GLY A 99 7.60 12.38 -15.09
N LYS A 100 7.18 12.70 -16.32
CA LYS A 100 5.90 12.22 -16.88
C LYS A 100 5.82 10.69 -16.93
N SER A 101 6.91 10.02 -17.29
CA SER A 101 6.98 8.55 -17.30
C SER A 101 6.92 7.96 -15.89
N GLN A 102 7.57 8.61 -14.91
CA GLN A 102 7.56 8.16 -13.52
C GLN A 102 6.17 8.33 -12.89
N PHE A 103 5.44 9.41 -13.17
CA PHE A 103 4.03 9.54 -12.78
C PHE A 103 3.17 8.40 -13.32
N ARG A 104 3.34 8.05 -14.61
CA ARG A 104 2.58 6.93 -15.20
C ARG A 104 2.87 5.63 -14.49
N LYS A 105 4.15 5.33 -14.27
CA LYS A 105 4.57 4.13 -13.55
C LYS A 105 3.91 4.06 -12.16
N PHE A 106 3.95 5.16 -11.41
CA PHE A 106 3.38 5.21 -10.07
C PHE A 106 1.85 5.06 -10.09
N GLY A 107 1.14 5.85 -10.90
CA GLY A 107 -0.33 5.76 -11.01
C GLY A 107 -0.82 4.40 -11.52
N ASP A 108 -0.14 3.79 -12.49
CA ASP A 108 -0.45 2.44 -12.97
C ASP A 108 -0.24 1.38 -11.86
N SER A 109 0.80 1.53 -11.03
CA SER A 109 1.06 0.62 -9.91
C SER A 109 0.03 0.74 -8.79
N GLU A 110 -0.41 1.97 -8.47
CA GLU A 110 -1.47 2.22 -7.49
C GLU A 110 -2.79 1.58 -7.95
N ILE A 111 -3.16 1.76 -9.22
CA ILE A 111 -4.35 1.12 -9.80
C ILE A 111 -4.23 -0.41 -9.76
N ALA A 112 -3.04 -0.95 -10.04
CA ALA A 112 -2.82 -2.39 -10.03
C ALA A 112 -2.97 -2.97 -8.61
N LEU A 113 -2.36 -2.33 -7.60
CA LEU A 113 -2.51 -2.72 -6.20
C LEU A 113 -3.96 -2.58 -5.73
N GLY A 114 -4.63 -1.47 -6.08
CA GLY A 114 -6.02 -1.26 -5.70
C GLY A 114 -6.94 -2.34 -6.27
N LYS A 115 -6.74 -2.76 -7.53
CA LYS A 115 -7.47 -3.90 -8.11
C LYS A 115 -7.19 -5.22 -7.37
N ALA A 116 -5.95 -5.45 -6.94
CA ALA A 116 -5.61 -6.65 -6.18
C ALA A 116 -6.33 -6.67 -4.81
N TYR A 117 -6.41 -5.54 -4.11
CA TYR A 117 -7.18 -5.47 -2.86
C TYR A 117 -8.69 -5.68 -3.08
N LYS A 118 -9.25 -5.15 -4.18
CA LYS A 118 -10.65 -5.45 -4.53
C LYS A 118 -10.85 -6.94 -4.79
N GLU A 119 -9.91 -7.62 -5.44
CA GLU A 119 -9.98 -9.08 -5.61
C GLU A 119 -9.91 -9.82 -4.28
N LEU A 120 -9.09 -9.39 -3.31
CA LEU A 120 -9.09 -9.97 -1.96
C LEU A 120 -10.46 -9.87 -1.25
N SER A 121 -11.27 -8.87 -1.61
CA SER A 121 -12.62 -8.68 -1.10
C SER A 121 -13.68 -9.51 -1.85
N SER A 122 -13.34 -10.06 -3.02
CA SER A 122 -14.22 -10.93 -3.79
C SER A 122 -14.41 -12.27 -3.07
N GLU A 123 -15.58 -12.91 -3.21
CA GLU A 123 -15.81 -14.27 -2.72
C GLU A 123 -14.93 -15.32 -3.45
N SER A 124 -14.31 -14.96 -4.57
CA SER A 124 -13.41 -15.82 -5.35
C SER A 124 -11.94 -15.74 -4.94
N ALA A 125 -11.57 -14.89 -3.97
CA ALA A 125 -10.18 -14.65 -3.63
C ALA A 125 -9.47 -15.95 -3.23
N SER A 126 -8.26 -16.12 -3.77
CA SER A 126 -7.41 -17.28 -3.58
C SER A 126 -6.09 -16.88 -2.92
N THR A 127 -5.32 -17.88 -2.49
CA THR A 127 -3.95 -17.69 -1.98
C THR A 127 -3.06 -16.98 -3.00
N GLU A 128 -3.25 -17.21 -4.30
CA GLU A 128 -2.48 -16.55 -5.37
C GLU A 128 -2.78 -15.04 -5.43
N ASP A 129 -4.01 -14.64 -5.10
CA ASP A 129 -4.40 -13.23 -5.04
C ASP A 129 -3.72 -12.53 -3.85
N ILE A 130 -3.52 -13.24 -2.73
CA ILE A 130 -2.75 -12.75 -1.58
C ILE A 130 -1.28 -12.53 -1.98
N TYR A 131 -0.65 -13.50 -2.65
CA TYR A 131 0.72 -13.33 -3.16
C TYR A 131 0.83 -12.19 -4.18
N SER A 132 -0.18 -12.04 -5.05
CA SER A 132 -0.22 -10.97 -6.03
C SER A 132 -0.30 -9.60 -5.38
N ALA A 133 -1.15 -9.44 -4.35
CA ALA A 133 -1.23 -8.21 -3.57
C ALA A 133 0.09 -7.90 -2.86
N ILE A 134 0.71 -8.88 -2.21
CA ILE A 134 2.04 -8.73 -1.57
C ILE A 134 3.09 -8.22 -2.57
N ARG A 135 3.16 -8.82 -3.76
CA ARG A 135 4.11 -8.40 -4.81
C ARG A 135 3.84 -6.96 -5.28
N LEU A 136 2.58 -6.57 -5.41
CA LEU A 136 2.19 -5.24 -5.85
C LEU A 136 2.44 -4.18 -4.76
N ILE A 137 2.34 -4.54 -3.48
CA ILE A 137 2.78 -3.69 -2.38
C ILE A 137 4.27 -3.36 -2.52
N ASP A 138 5.11 -4.37 -2.79
CA ASP A 138 6.55 -4.16 -2.98
C ASP A 138 6.82 -3.25 -4.19
N GLU A 139 6.08 -3.44 -5.29
CA GLU A 139 6.21 -2.61 -6.50
C GLU A 139 5.81 -1.14 -6.26
N VAL A 140 4.74 -0.89 -5.52
CA VAL A 140 4.33 0.47 -5.13
C VAL A 140 5.35 1.10 -4.17
N ASN A 141 5.84 0.35 -3.18
CA ASN A 141 6.87 0.81 -2.26
C ASN A 141 8.18 1.20 -2.97
N GLU A 142 8.61 0.41 -3.96
CA GLU A 142 9.75 0.77 -4.82
C GLU A 142 9.49 2.05 -5.64
N ASN A 143 8.23 2.33 -6.00
CA ASN A 143 7.91 3.54 -6.76
C ASN A 143 7.90 4.81 -5.91
N TYR A 144 7.75 4.72 -4.59
CA TYR A 144 7.99 5.86 -3.70
C TYR A 144 9.46 6.35 -3.74
N ASP A 145 10.39 5.51 -4.21
CA ASP A 145 11.78 5.91 -4.39
C ASP A 145 12.06 6.72 -5.67
N LEU A 146 11.07 6.84 -6.56
CA LEU A 146 11.18 7.62 -7.80
C LEU A 146 11.49 9.09 -7.51
N GLU A 147 12.37 9.68 -8.33
CA GLU A 147 12.82 11.07 -8.13
C GLU A 147 11.65 12.05 -8.17
N ILE A 148 10.65 11.84 -9.06
CA ILE A 148 9.47 12.71 -9.14
C ILE A 148 8.66 12.69 -7.84
N ILE A 149 8.54 11.52 -7.19
CA ILE A 149 7.76 11.35 -5.97
C ILE A 149 8.46 12.06 -4.81
N LYS A 150 9.77 11.82 -4.66
CA LYS A 150 10.61 12.51 -3.66
C LYS A 150 10.71 14.03 -3.85
N LYS A 151 10.38 14.55 -5.02
CA LYS A 151 10.32 15.99 -5.29
C LYS A 151 9.00 16.63 -4.90
N LEU A 152 7.92 15.87 -4.92
CA LEU A 152 6.56 16.38 -4.77
C LEU A 152 5.94 16.02 -3.42
N MET A 153 6.43 14.97 -2.78
CA MET A 153 5.97 14.51 -1.48
C MET A 153 7.04 14.69 -0.42
N ASP A 154 6.61 15.05 0.79
CA ASP A 154 7.50 15.12 1.93
C ASP A 154 7.94 13.72 2.35
N ASN A 155 9.19 13.59 2.81
CA ASN A 155 9.74 12.29 3.20
C ASN A 155 8.95 11.62 4.34
N SER A 156 8.29 12.41 5.21
CA SER A 156 7.43 11.86 6.27
C SER A 156 6.18 11.19 5.69
N ASP A 157 5.61 11.76 4.65
CA ASP A 157 4.40 11.25 4.01
C ASP A 157 4.72 9.98 3.23
N ILE A 158 5.88 9.97 2.54
CA ILE A 158 6.43 8.78 1.90
C ILE A 158 6.66 7.66 2.92
N ASP A 159 7.32 7.96 4.05
CA ASP A 159 7.62 6.99 5.09
C ASP A 159 6.34 6.39 5.70
N GLU A 160 5.32 7.20 5.95
CA GLU A 160 4.04 6.71 6.47
C GLU A 160 3.27 5.85 5.45
N ALA A 161 3.24 6.27 4.17
CA ALA A 161 2.62 5.48 3.12
C ALA A 161 3.30 4.11 2.95
N VAL A 162 4.63 4.08 2.96
CA VAL A 162 5.41 2.83 2.90
C VAL A 162 5.12 1.96 4.13
N LYS A 163 5.09 2.52 5.34
CA LYS A 163 4.76 1.75 6.56
C LYS A 163 3.35 1.19 6.52
N THR A 164 2.37 1.96 6.07
CA THR A 164 0.99 1.49 5.90
C THR A 164 0.93 0.31 4.94
N ASN A 165 1.64 0.41 3.82
CA ASN A 165 1.77 -0.68 2.85
C ASN A 165 2.44 -1.93 3.44
N LEU A 166 3.55 -1.76 4.18
CA LEU A 166 4.25 -2.87 4.84
C LEU A 166 3.42 -3.49 5.96
N TYR A 167 2.57 -2.73 6.65
CA TYR A 167 1.61 -3.27 7.60
C TYR A 167 0.58 -4.16 6.90
N ASN A 168 0.01 -3.70 5.79
CA ASN A 168 -0.91 -4.52 4.99
C ASN A 168 -0.22 -5.79 4.47
N LYS A 169 1.04 -5.69 4.03
CA LYS A 169 1.87 -6.86 3.67
C LYS A 169 2.04 -7.81 4.85
N ALA A 170 2.32 -7.31 6.05
CA ALA A 170 2.47 -8.11 7.26
C ALA A 170 1.17 -8.87 7.62
N LEU A 171 0.01 -8.23 7.48
CA LEU A 171 -1.30 -8.89 7.63
C LEU A 171 -1.45 -10.05 6.64
N LEU A 172 -1.18 -9.81 5.36
CA LEU A 172 -1.30 -10.81 4.31
C LEU A 172 -0.30 -11.97 4.48
N ARG A 173 0.93 -11.68 4.92
CA ARG A 173 1.91 -12.73 5.23
C ARG A 173 1.50 -13.56 6.44
N ALA A 174 0.96 -12.94 7.49
CA ALA A 174 0.45 -13.66 8.65
C ALA A 174 -0.70 -14.62 8.27
N VAL A 175 -1.56 -14.24 7.32
CA VAL A 175 -2.58 -15.14 6.77
C VAL A 175 -1.94 -16.37 6.13
N LEU A 176 -0.98 -16.17 5.23
CA LEU A 176 -0.33 -17.27 4.49
C LEU A 176 0.44 -18.24 5.39
N GLU A 177 0.91 -17.78 6.54
CA GLU A 177 1.66 -18.58 7.51
C GLU A 177 0.79 -19.16 8.64
N SER A 178 -0.51 -18.84 8.66
CA SER A 178 -1.47 -19.31 9.67
C SER A 178 -2.19 -20.63 9.30
N ASP A 179 -1.97 -21.13 8.08
CA ASP A 179 -2.45 -22.43 7.56
C ASP A 179 -1.41 -23.55 7.77
#